data_AF-A0A7X5VLS3-F1
#
_entry.id   AF-A0A7X5VLS3-F1
#
_cell.length_a   1.000
_cell.length_b   1.000
_cell.length_c   1.000
_cell.angle_alpha   90.00
_cell.angle_beta   90.00
_cell.angle_gamma   90.00
#
_symmetry.space_group_name_H-M   'P 1'
#
loop_
_entity.id
_entity.type
_entity.pdbx_description
1 polymer ?
#
loop_
_entity_poly.entity_id
_entity_poly.type
_entity_poly.pdbx_seq_one_letter_code
_entity_poly.pdbx_strand_id
1 'polypeptide(L)'
;MSLVPEPLASIYFSLVGLVVGSFLNVCIHRLPLGQSVVRPRSRCPGCGEGIRWYQNLPVISWLVLRGRCAHCKRRISLRYPFVELVSGCIVLGAWQIYGWTPAFPISALFALGMVVLFFTDLDHQLLPDAITLTGLVAGLALAWFNPFLPG
;
A
#
# COMPACT_ATOMS: atom_id res chain seq x y z
N MET A 1 -2.63 -21.98 18.00
CA MET A 1 -4.02 -21.91 18.50
C MET A 1 -4.46 -20.45 18.39
N SER A 2 -5.00 -20.06 17.24
CA SER A 2 -5.42 -18.68 16.95
C SER A 2 -6.67 -18.35 17.78
N LEU A 3 -6.58 -17.32 18.62
CA LEU A 3 -7.70 -16.76 19.41
C LEU A 3 -8.75 -16.02 18.55
N VAL A 4 -8.54 -15.97 17.24
CA VAL A 4 -9.33 -15.18 16.28
C VAL A 4 -9.92 -16.13 15.25
N PRO A 5 -11.24 -16.06 14.96
CA PRO A 5 -11.84 -16.83 13.89
C PRO A 5 -11.14 -16.52 12.55
N GLU A 6 -10.76 -17.55 11.79
CA GLU A 6 -10.13 -17.41 10.46
C GLU A 6 -10.83 -16.42 9.50
N PRO A 7 -12.18 -16.36 9.40
CA PRO A 7 -12.81 -15.35 8.56
C PRO A 7 -12.63 -13.92 9.10
N LEU A 8 -12.59 -13.73 10.42
CA LEU A 8 -12.40 -12.43 11.03
C LEU A 8 -10.97 -11.90 10.78
N ALA A 9 -9.97 -12.78 10.92
CA ALA A 9 -8.58 -12.44 10.60
C ALA A 9 -8.42 -12.05 9.13
N SER A 10 -9.04 -12.81 8.22
CA SER A 10 -9.00 -12.54 6.77
C SER A 10 -9.61 -11.18 6.42
N ILE A 11 -10.76 -10.84 7.00
CA ILE A 11 -11.39 -9.52 6.81
C ILE A 11 -10.47 -8.43 7.35
N TYR A 12 -9.95 -8.60 8.56
CA TYR A 12 -9.05 -7.64 9.20
C TYR A 12 -7.81 -7.35 8.34
N PHE A 13 -7.10 -8.39 7.89
CA PHE A 13 -5.89 -8.24 7.09
C PHE A 13 -6.17 -7.68 5.69
N SER A 14 -7.32 -8.00 5.11
CA SER A 14 -7.76 -7.36 3.86
C SER A 14 -7.97 -5.86 4.04
N LEU A 15 -8.65 -5.44 5.12
CA LEU A 15 -8.86 -4.02 5.44
C LEU A 15 -7.53 -3.30 5.70
N VAL A 16 -6.60 -3.94 6.43
CA VAL A 16 -5.25 -3.42 6.63
C VAL A 16 -4.56 -3.22 5.29
N GLY A 17 -4.60 -4.20 4.38
CA GLY A 17 -4.00 -4.09 3.06
C GLY A 17 -4.62 -2.97 2.21
N LEU A 18 -5.93 -2.76 2.27
CA LEU A 18 -6.61 -1.64 1.60
C LEU A 18 -6.12 -0.28 2.13
N VAL A 19 -6.00 -0.14 3.46
CA VAL A 19 -5.51 1.10 4.09
C VAL A 19 -4.05 1.36 3.74
N VAL A 20 -3.22 0.32 3.77
CA VAL A 20 -1.82 0.40 3.37
C VAL A 20 -1.71 0.77 1.90
N GLY A 21 -2.51 0.16 1.01
CA GLY A 21 -2.56 0.51 -0.41
C GLY A 21 -2.94 1.97 -0.67
N SER A 22 -3.82 2.55 0.16
CA SER A 22 -4.14 3.98 0.09
C SER A 22 -2.92 4.86 0.41
N PHE A 23 -2.11 4.44 1.38
CA PHE A 23 -0.82 5.08 1.65
C PHE A 23 0.20 4.84 0.53
N LEU A 24 0.24 3.66 -0.09
CA LEU A 24 1.14 3.38 -1.21
C LEU A 24 0.90 4.33 -2.39
N ASN A 25 -0.34 4.72 -2.68
CA ASN A 25 -0.62 5.75 -3.68
C ASN A 25 0.10 7.08 -3.38
N VAL A 26 0.23 7.44 -2.10
CA VAL A 26 1.00 8.63 -1.69
C VAL A 26 2.48 8.42 -1.94
N CYS A 27 3.03 7.26 -1.59
CA CYS A 27 4.43 6.91 -1.83
C CYS A 27 4.78 6.95 -3.32
N ILE A 28 3.98 6.28 -4.16
CA ILE A 28 4.13 6.22 -5.61
C ILE A 28 4.19 7.63 -6.21
N HIS A 29 3.31 8.53 -5.75
CA HIS A 29 3.25 9.89 -6.31
C HIS A 29 4.36 10.82 -5.79
N ARG A 30 4.75 10.69 -4.51
CA ARG A 30 5.60 11.69 -3.83
C ARG A 30 7.08 11.33 -3.78
N LEU A 31 7.42 10.05 -3.63
CA LEU A 31 8.81 9.61 -3.52
C LEU A 31 9.66 9.98 -4.74
N PRO A 32 9.18 9.84 -6.00
CA PRO A 32 9.99 10.18 -7.18
C PRO A 32 10.30 11.67 -7.26
N LEU A 33 9.44 12.49 -6.65
CA LEU A 33 9.57 13.94 -6.61
C LEU A 33 10.35 14.44 -5.39
N GLY A 34 10.89 13.54 -4.57
CA GLY A 34 11.57 13.88 -3.31
C GLY A 34 10.66 14.56 -2.28
N GLN A 35 9.34 14.42 -2.41
CA GLN A 35 8.36 15.08 -1.55
C GLN A 35 8.11 14.26 -0.28
N SER A 36 7.77 14.96 0.82
CA SER A 36 7.42 14.29 2.07
C SER A 36 6.11 13.49 1.94
N VAL A 37 6.16 12.23 2.36
CA VAL A 37 4.99 11.34 2.46
C VAL A 37 4.10 11.64 3.68
N VAL A 38 4.61 12.41 4.65
CA VAL A 38 3.90 12.74 5.90
C VAL A 38 3.18 14.09 5.81
N ARG A 39 3.81 15.10 5.18
CA ARG A 39 3.27 16.46 5.07
C ARG A 39 3.42 16.99 3.64
N PRO A 40 2.45 17.76 3.12
CA PRO A 40 1.12 18.04 3.69
C PRO A 40 0.20 16.82 3.63
N ARG A 41 -0.97 16.91 4.30
CA ARG A 41 -2.04 15.89 4.21
C ARG A 41 -2.49 15.66 2.76
N SER A 42 -3.23 14.58 2.52
CA SER A 42 -3.82 14.28 1.21
C SER A 42 -4.69 15.47 0.74
N ARG A 43 -4.49 15.86 -0.52
CA ARG A 43 -5.16 17.01 -1.15
C ARG A 43 -5.64 16.61 -2.53
N CYS A 44 -6.71 17.25 -2.99
CA CYS A 44 -7.15 17.07 -4.36
C CYS A 44 -6.13 17.70 -5.33
N PRO A 45 -5.66 16.99 -6.37
CA PRO A 45 -4.74 17.55 -7.37
C PRO A 45 -5.42 18.60 -8.29
N GLY A 46 -6.75 18.73 -8.24
CA GLY A 46 -7.49 19.74 -8.99
C GLY A 46 -7.62 21.07 -8.27
N CYS A 47 -8.22 21.07 -7.08
CA CYS A 47 -8.52 22.29 -6.34
C CYS A 47 -7.59 22.54 -5.14
N GLY A 48 -6.68 21.62 -4.81
CA GLY A 48 -5.80 21.76 -3.65
C GLY A 48 -6.48 21.58 -2.28
N GLU A 49 -7.81 21.40 -2.26
CA GLU A 49 -8.59 21.20 -1.03
C GLU A 49 -8.12 19.95 -0.28
N GLY A 50 -8.07 20.04 1.05
CA GLY A 50 -7.70 18.92 1.91
C GLY A 50 -8.74 17.81 1.85
N ILE A 51 -8.30 16.58 1.63
CA ILE A 51 -9.18 15.41 1.63
C ILE A 51 -9.50 15.06 3.09
N ARG A 52 -10.79 15.04 3.43
CA ARG A 52 -11.25 14.63 4.77
C ARG A 52 -10.99 13.15 4.97
N TRP A 53 -10.80 12.72 6.22
CA TRP A 53 -10.42 11.33 6.53
C TRP A 53 -11.37 10.28 5.93
N TYR A 54 -12.69 10.52 5.94
CA TYR A 54 -13.69 9.60 5.34
C TYR A 54 -13.70 9.61 3.81
N GLN A 55 -13.21 10.69 3.18
CA GLN A 55 -12.98 10.73 1.73
C GLN A 55 -11.71 10.00 1.33
N ASN A 56 -10.88 9.65 2.32
CA ASN A 56 -9.68 8.82 2.15
C ASN A 56 -9.95 7.34 2.50
N LEU A 57 -11.22 6.94 2.65
CA LEU A 57 -11.56 5.55 2.93
C LEU A 57 -11.35 4.70 1.64
N PRO A 58 -10.43 3.72 1.65
CA PRO A 58 -10.00 3.01 0.44
C PRO A 58 -11.20 2.38 -0.28
N VAL A 59 -11.20 2.44 -1.62
CA VAL A 59 -12.19 1.88 -2.56
C VAL A 59 -13.60 2.47 -2.41
N ILE A 60 -14.14 2.49 -1.19
CA ILE A 60 -15.46 2.98 -0.83
C ILE A 60 -15.62 4.46 -1.17
N SER A 61 -14.65 5.32 -0.80
CA SER A 61 -14.76 6.74 -1.09
C SER A 61 -14.78 7.01 -2.59
N TRP A 62 -13.99 6.25 -3.37
CA TRP A 62 -13.98 6.35 -4.83
C TRP A 62 -15.31 5.91 -5.43
N LEU A 63 -15.89 4.79 -4.96
CA LEU A 63 -17.20 4.30 -5.42
C LEU A 63 -18.33 5.29 -5.09
N VAL A 64 -18.40 5.76 -3.84
CA VAL A 64 -19.43 6.72 -3.37
C VAL A 64 -19.34 8.04 -4.13
N LEU A 65 -18.12 8.53 -4.37
CA LEU A 65 -17.90 9.77 -5.12
C LEU A 65 -17.93 9.57 -6.65
N ARG A 66 -18.17 8.33 -7.12
CA ARG A 66 -18.19 7.94 -8.54
C ARG A 66 -16.91 8.36 -9.28
N GLY A 67 -15.77 8.14 -8.64
CA GLY A 67 -14.45 8.47 -9.16
C GLY A 67 -14.22 9.96 -9.39
N ARG A 68 -14.86 10.84 -8.61
CA ARG A 68 -14.72 12.31 -8.73
C ARG A 68 -14.41 12.97 -7.39
N CYS A 69 -13.69 14.09 -7.42
CA CYS A 69 -13.52 14.91 -6.22
C CYS A 69 -14.88 15.42 -5.72
N ALA A 70 -15.10 15.40 -4.40
CA ALA A 70 -16.34 15.91 -3.81
C ALA A 70 -16.59 17.40 -4.11
N HIS A 71 -15.52 18.20 -4.16
CA HIS A 71 -15.57 19.66 -4.32
C HIS A 71 -15.50 20.09 -5.79
N CYS A 72 -14.39 19.84 -6.49
CA CYS A 72 -14.19 20.31 -7.87
C CYS A 72 -14.66 19.35 -8.97
N LYS A 73 -15.23 18.19 -8.60
CA LYS A 73 -15.72 17.14 -9.53
C LYS A 73 -14.69 16.58 -10.53
N ARG A 74 -13.42 16.95 -10.41
CA ARG A 74 -12.33 16.38 -11.22
C ARG A 74 -12.29 14.87 -11.05
N ARG A 75 -12.08 14.14 -12.15
CA ARG A 75 -11.99 12.68 -12.14
C ARG A 75 -10.74 12.22 -11.39
N ILE A 76 -10.89 11.22 -10.54
CA ILE A 76 -9.83 10.50 -9.83
C ILE A 76 -9.55 9.22 -10.61
N SER A 77 -8.28 8.99 -10.95
CA SER A 77 -7.87 7.83 -11.76
C SER A 77 -8.27 6.50 -11.10
N LEU A 78 -8.67 5.53 -11.92
CA LEU A 78 -8.96 4.14 -11.54
C LEU A 78 -7.73 3.42 -10.94
N ARG A 79 -6.53 3.97 -11.15
CA ARG A 79 -5.30 3.46 -10.54
C ARG A 79 -5.35 3.47 -9.01
N TYR A 80 -5.97 4.49 -8.40
CA TYR A 80 -6.04 4.60 -6.95
C TYR A 80 -6.76 3.41 -6.30
N PRO A 81 -8.03 3.11 -6.66
CA PRO A 81 -8.71 1.94 -6.11
C PRO A 81 -8.07 0.63 -6.56
N PHE A 82 -7.42 0.59 -7.73
CA PHE A 82 -6.70 -0.61 -8.18
C PHE A 82 -5.50 -0.94 -7.28
N VAL A 83 -4.64 0.04 -6.97
CA VAL A 83 -3.50 -0.13 -6.05
C VAL A 83 -3.98 -0.55 -4.65
N GLU A 84 -5.09 0.03 -4.19
CA GLU A 84 -5.71 -0.34 -2.91
C GLU A 84 -6.15 -1.81 -2.91
N LEU A 85 -6.90 -2.24 -3.93
CA LEU A 85 -7.38 -3.62 -4.06
C LEU A 85 -6.22 -4.63 -4.17
N VAL A 86 -5.21 -4.33 -5.01
CA VAL A 86 -4.02 -5.18 -5.14
C VAL A 86 -3.30 -5.32 -3.81
N SER A 87 -3.15 -4.24 -3.05
CA SER A 87 -2.54 -4.26 -1.72
C SER A 87 -3.36 -5.08 -0.73
N GLY A 88 -4.69 -4.96 -0.75
CA GLY A 88 -5.61 -5.81 0.00
C GLY A 88 -5.42 -7.29 -0.30
N CYS A 89 -5.37 -7.65 -1.58
CA CYS A 89 -5.15 -9.02 -2.04
C CYS A 89 -3.75 -9.56 -1.65
N ILE A 90 -2.71 -8.72 -1.71
CA ILE A 90 -1.35 -9.11 -1.31
C ILE A 90 -1.32 -9.45 0.18
N VAL A 91 -1.87 -8.59 1.04
CA VAL A 91 -1.86 -8.83 2.49
C VAL A 91 -2.72 -10.02 2.86
N LEU A 92 -3.90 -10.17 2.23
CA LEU A 92 -4.73 -11.35 2.41
C LEU A 92 -4.02 -12.63 1.94
N GLY A 93 -3.42 -12.63 0.76
CA GLY A 93 -2.71 -13.77 0.21
C GLY A 93 -1.52 -14.18 1.08
N ALA A 94 -0.72 -13.21 1.55
CA ALA A 94 0.37 -13.46 2.48
C ALA A 94 -0.14 -14.07 3.80
N TRP A 95 -1.27 -13.57 4.32
CA TRP A 95 -1.91 -14.13 5.52
C TRP A 95 -2.35 -15.58 5.32
N GLN A 96 -3.00 -15.88 4.19
CA GLN A 96 -3.49 -17.23 3.87
C GLN A 96 -2.35 -18.25 3.66
N ILE A 97 -1.21 -17.81 3.14
CA ILE A 97 -0.05 -18.68 2.88
C ILE A 97 0.77 -18.91 4.15
N TYR A 98 1.03 -17.85 4.93
CA TYR A 98 2.02 -17.89 6.00
C TYR A 98 1.44 -17.87 7.41
N GLY A 99 0.18 -17.45 7.59
CA GLY A 99 -0.48 -17.35 8.89
C GLY A 99 0.31 -16.53 9.92
N TRP A 100 0.25 -16.94 11.19
CA TRP A 100 0.98 -16.31 12.30
C TRP A 100 2.47 -16.69 12.34
N THR A 101 3.18 -16.52 11.22
CA THR A 101 4.63 -16.70 11.16
C THR A 101 5.33 -15.39 10.81
N PRO A 102 6.62 -15.22 11.15
CA PRO A 102 7.40 -14.06 10.70
C PRO A 102 7.44 -13.90 9.17
N ALA A 103 7.23 -14.97 8.41
CA ALA A 103 7.17 -14.94 6.95
C ALA A 103 6.00 -14.09 6.41
N PHE A 104 4.88 -14.00 7.15
CA PHE A 104 3.73 -13.17 6.76
C PHE A 104 4.09 -11.69 6.61
N PRO A 105 4.52 -10.96 7.66
CA PRO A 105 4.80 -9.53 7.53
C PRO A 105 5.98 -9.25 6.60
N ILE A 106 6.98 -10.13 6.54
CA ILE A 106 8.14 -9.97 5.65
C ILE A 106 7.72 -10.05 4.18
N SER A 107 6.98 -11.09 3.81
CA SER A 107 6.50 -11.27 2.43
C SER A 107 5.50 -10.19 2.01
N ALA A 108 4.58 -9.80 2.91
CA ALA A 108 3.64 -8.72 2.66
C ALA A 108 4.36 -7.39 2.44
N LEU A 109 5.31 -7.01 3.31
CA LEU A 109 6.07 -5.76 3.18
C LEU A 109 6.89 -5.72 1.89
N PHE A 110 7.56 -6.83 1.55
CA PHE A 110 8.32 -6.95 0.31
C PHE A 110 7.40 -6.78 -0.92
N ALA A 111 6.29 -7.50 -0.98
CA ALA A 111 5.34 -7.42 -2.09
C ALA A 111 4.69 -6.02 -2.21
N LEU A 112 4.34 -5.39 -1.09
CA LEU A 112 3.83 -4.01 -1.08
C LEU A 112 4.89 -3.00 -1.56
N GLY A 113 6.16 -3.20 -1.19
CA GLY A 113 7.28 -2.44 -1.72
C GLY A 113 7.42 -2.59 -3.24
N MET A 114 7.29 -3.82 -3.75
CA MET A 114 7.29 -4.09 -5.20
C MET A 114 6.15 -3.38 -5.92
N VAL A 115 4.95 -3.28 -5.32
CA VAL A 115 3.84 -2.49 -5.90
C VAL A 115 4.26 -1.03 -6.07
N VAL A 116 4.90 -0.42 -5.08
CA VAL A 116 5.37 0.97 -5.20
C VAL A 116 6.43 1.10 -6.29
N LEU A 117 7.42 0.21 -6.32
CA LEU A 117 8.48 0.24 -7.34
C LEU A 117 7.92 0.06 -8.74
N PHE A 118 7.06 -0.93 -8.97
CA PHE A 118 6.43 -1.19 -10.26
C PHE A 118 5.68 0.03 -10.80
N PHE A 119 4.84 0.63 -9.96
CA PHE A 119 4.03 1.77 -10.36
C PHE A 119 4.84 3.06 -10.53
N THR A 120 5.92 3.21 -9.76
CA THR A 120 6.83 4.34 -9.91
C THR A 120 7.64 4.20 -11.18
N ASP A 121 8.16 3.01 -11.47
CA ASP A 121 8.91 2.70 -12.68
C ASP A 121 8.05 2.90 -13.93
N LEU A 122 6.78 2.46 -13.88
CA LEU A 122 5.82 2.68 -14.97
C LEU A 122 5.60 4.17 -15.29
N ASP A 123 5.61 5.04 -14.28
CA ASP A 123 5.36 6.48 -14.45
C ASP A 123 6.62 7.28 -14.80
N HIS A 124 7.74 6.92 -14.18
CA HIS A 124 8.94 7.75 -14.11
C HIS A 124 10.21 7.05 -14.59
N GLN A 125 10.17 5.73 -14.81
CA GLN A 125 11.35 4.89 -15.15
C GLN A 125 12.50 5.05 -14.16
N LEU A 126 12.15 5.20 -12.88
CA LEU A 126 13.05 5.44 -11.76
C LEU A 126 12.64 4.57 -10.58
N LEU A 127 13.63 4.11 -9.80
CA LEU A 127 13.40 3.35 -8.58
C LEU A 127 13.79 4.22 -7.38
N PRO A 128 12.85 4.60 -6.49
CA PRO A 128 13.15 5.46 -5.36
C PRO A 128 14.14 4.82 -4.39
N ASP A 129 15.27 5.49 -4.17
CA ASP A 129 16.32 5.04 -3.21
C ASP A 129 15.77 4.80 -1.81
N ALA A 130 14.77 5.59 -1.39
CA ALA A 130 14.10 5.41 -0.11
C ALA A 130 13.46 4.02 0.07
N ILE A 131 13.09 3.32 -1.02
CA ILE A 131 12.54 1.96 -0.98
C ILE A 131 13.60 0.92 -1.32
N THR A 132 14.41 1.16 -2.35
CA THR A 132 15.42 0.18 -2.77
C THR A 132 16.52 0.00 -1.74
N LEU A 133 17.04 1.09 -1.16
CA LEU A 133 18.10 1.03 -0.14
C LEU A 133 17.57 0.49 1.19
N THR A 134 16.39 0.92 1.62
CA THR A 134 15.77 0.39 2.85
C THR A 134 15.42 -1.08 2.69
N GLY A 135 14.92 -1.49 1.52
CA GLY A 135 14.66 -2.87 1.16
C GLY A 135 15.94 -3.72 1.13
N LEU A 136 17.04 -3.19 0.60
CA LEU A 136 18.35 -3.87 0.61
C LEU A 136 18.84 -4.09 2.04
N VAL A 137 18.85 -3.05 2.87
CA VAL A 137 19.30 -3.13 4.27
C VAL A 137 18.41 -4.09 5.06
N ALA A 138 17.08 -3.99 4.92
CA ALA A 138 16.15 -4.89 5.58
C ALA A 138 16.32 -6.34 5.10
N GLY A 139 16.50 -6.55 3.79
CA GLY A 139 16.72 -7.86 3.21
C GLY A 139 17.99 -8.53 3.74
N LEU A 140 19.11 -7.80 3.80
CA LEU A 140 20.36 -8.30 4.37
C LEU A 140 20.22 -8.61 5.86
N ALA A 141 19.55 -7.75 6.63
CA ALA A 141 19.33 -7.97 8.06
C ALA A 141 18.42 -9.18 8.33
N LEU A 142 17.39 -9.38 7.51
CA LEU A 142 16.43 -10.48 7.64
C LEU A 142 16.90 -11.77 6.99
N ALA A 143 17.94 -11.73 6.14
CA ALA A 143 18.49 -12.91 5.47
C ALA A 143 18.94 -13.98 6.48
N TRP A 144 19.47 -13.57 7.62
CA TRP A 144 19.87 -14.48 8.70
C TRP A 144 18.70 -15.23 9.36
N PHE A 145 17.50 -14.64 9.30
CA PHE A 145 16.27 -15.21 9.85
C PHE A 145 15.37 -15.78 8.75
N ASN A 146 15.90 -15.96 7.55
CA ASN A 146 15.12 -16.34 6.39
C ASN A 146 14.61 -17.78 6.56
N PRO A 147 13.28 -18.00 6.70
CA PRO A 147 12.72 -19.33 6.86
C PRO A 147 12.85 -20.22 5.63
N PHE A 148 13.29 -19.68 4.48
CA PHE A 148 13.45 -20.40 3.21
C PHE A 148 14.90 -20.78 2.87
N LEU A 149 15.89 -20.23 3.59
CA LEU A 149 17.28 -20.68 3.43
C LEU A 149 17.52 -21.80 4.45
N PRO A 150 17.85 -23.03 4.00
CA PRO A 150 18.39 -24.01 4.93
C PRO A 150 19.70 -23.45 5.48
N GLY A 151 19.73 -23.19 6.79
CA GLY A 151 20.97 -22.93 7.51
C GLY A 151 21.89 -24.14 7.50
#